data_AF-A0A067PPX0-F1
#
_entry.id   AF-A0A067PPX0-F1
#
_cell.length_a   1.000
_cell.length_b   1.000
_cell.length_c   1.000
_cell.angle_alpha   90.00
_cell.angle_beta   90.00
_cell.angle_gamma   90.00
#
_symmetry.space_group_name_H-M   'P 1'
#
loop_
_entity.id
_entity.type
_entity.pdbx_description
1 polymer ?
#
loop_
_entity_poly.entity_id
_entity_poly.type
_entity_poly.pdbx_seq_one_letter_code
_entity_poly.pdbx_strand_id
1 'polypeptide(L)'
;MMSSTKVADSEKTGHVVIELGRSQPFFPEGGERHPAQFIPYEPECQKDRHGNIISHDGLLNADGEALYRFLLAQASKPPGLLIRCHGTHYETRTRMVYSTNAQGQTSSRMEPERVSVTDFDFYLDVGRHIVSGPIHWSVADSEAAYRGLMVRQVDSPNGRRKAIKEEKEDAETWEKERYDRGLPPWVGSGWREGVAGFDDGVLMKSSRSVRQWADEYCASGKLLKEFTYHKVVYGWDMHTLFDAIRATIAATSYGGDVEVSVEVTGTKVHIRPDNKLSRALSHLWVKILLWIFLIYPFIWLFKRFSRWGGGKWEVCGGAYGLKYWQREFNYNGSEPYADHSNPNLMGWQGPPPPGLVGLPGGGYMRLVGTREGEWFRRMEPSIRQAVISRTQTETPLAEVAVHGPSNLVATHLDGYAP
;
A
#
# COMPACT_ATOMS: atom_id res chain seq x y z
N MET A 1 -67.92 -20.10 92.50
CA MET A 1 -68.53 -20.45 91.21
C MET A 1 -67.50 -20.22 90.11
N MET A 2 -67.11 -21.32 89.45
CA MET A 2 -66.27 -21.49 88.24
C MET A 2 -65.02 -20.60 88.02
N SER A 3 -63.90 -21.14 88.52
CA SER A 3 -62.52 -21.26 88.01
C SER A 3 -62.05 -20.48 86.77
N SER A 4 -60.98 -19.69 86.92
CA SER A 4 -59.90 -19.54 85.92
C SER A 4 -58.66 -18.97 86.61
N THR A 5 -57.59 -19.77 86.72
CA THR A 5 -56.35 -19.42 87.45
C THR A 5 -55.23 -19.12 86.46
N LYS A 6 -54.71 -17.89 86.53
CA LYS A 6 -53.49 -17.43 85.86
C LYS A 6 -52.25 -17.97 86.59
N VAL A 7 -51.24 -18.39 85.84
CA VAL A 7 -49.87 -18.61 86.32
C VAL A 7 -48.96 -17.63 85.58
N ALA A 8 -48.19 -16.87 86.35
CA ALA A 8 -47.10 -16.01 85.90
C ALA A 8 -45.81 -16.63 86.42
N ASP A 9 -44.79 -16.76 85.57
CA ASP A 9 -43.45 -17.17 85.97
C ASP A 9 -42.40 -16.16 85.51
N SER A 10 -41.46 -15.92 86.42
CA SER A 10 -40.36 -14.95 86.34
C SER A 10 -39.14 -15.55 85.64
N GLU A 11 -38.51 -14.79 84.73
CA GLU A 11 -37.17 -15.13 84.21
C GLU A 11 -36.10 -14.16 84.70
N LYS A 12 -34.96 -14.77 85.07
CA LYS A 12 -33.76 -14.15 85.66
C LYS A 12 -32.88 -13.52 84.59
N THR A 13 -32.43 -12.29 84.82
CA THR A 13 -31.43 -11.58 84.00
C THR A 13 -30.01 -12.03 84.34
N GLY A 14 -29.34 -12.68 83.38
CA GLY A 14 -27.90 -12.86 83.35
C GLY A 14 -27.30 -12.04 82.21
N HIS A 15 -26.40 -11.10 82.51
CA HIS A 15 -25.70 -10.30 81.52
C HIS A 15 -24.60 -11.14 80.84
N VAL A 16 -24.74 -11.38 79.54
CA VAL A 16 -23.67 -11.91 78.67
C VAL A 16 -23.07 -10.74 77.90
N VAL A 17 -21.80 -10.45 78.17
CA VAL A 17 -20.98 -9.55 77.36
C VAL A 17 -20.63 -10.28 76.07
N ILE A 18 -21.21 -9.83 74.94
CA ILE A 18 -20.86 -10.32 73.61
C ILE A 18 -19.71 -9.44 73.10
N GLU A 19 -18.50 -9.99 73.06
CA GLU A 19 -17.41 -9.43 72.28
C GLU A 19 -17.82 -9.44 70.80
N LEU A 20 -18.12 -8.25 70.25
CA LEU A 20 -18.29 -8.03 68.83
C LEU A 20 -16.92 -8.13 68.14
N GLY A 21 -16.48 -9.37 67.91
CA GLY A 21 -15.40 -9.66 66.97
C GLY A 21 -15.78 -9.07 65.62
N ARG A 22 -14.94 -8.17 65.10
CA ARG A 22 -15.07 -7.56 63.76
C ARG A 22 -15.42 -8.65 62.74
N SER A 23 -16.66 -8.70 62.31
CA SER A 23 -17.08 -9.49 61.16
C SER A 23 -16.31 -9.00 59.95
N GLN A 24 -15.38 -9.83 59.45
CA GLN A 24 -14.78 -9.61 58.15
C GLN A 24 -15.91 -9.49 57.12
N PRO A 25 -15.86 -8.50 56.21
CA PRO A 25 -16.84 -8.41 55.13
C PRO A 25 -16.76 -9.68 54.29
N PHE A 26 -17.86 -10.45 54.28
CA PHE A 26 -18.06 -11.58 53.39
C PHE A 26 -18.23 -11.04 51.97
N PHE A 27 -17.12 -10.94 51.23
CA PHE A 27 -17.17 -10.79 49.78
C PHE A 27 -17.52 -12.17 49.21
N PRO A 28 -18.66 -12.35 48.52
CA PRO A 28 -18.84 -13.57 47.76
C PRO A 28 -17.69 -13.66 46.76
N GLU A 29 -16.97 -14.79 46.75
CA GLU A 29 -16.02 -15.10 45.68
C GLU A 29 -16.81 -15.15 44.37
N GLY A 30 -16.87 -14.01 43.69
CA GLY A 30 -17.28 -13.90 42.30
C GLY A 30 -16.27 -14.67 41.47
N GLY A 31 -16.50 -15.99 41.35
CA GLY A 31 -15.76 -16.89 40.48
C GLY A 31 -16.05 -16.64 39.01
N GLU A 32 -16.00 -15.38 38.56
CA GLU A 32 -15.72 -15.12 37.15
C GLU A 32 -14.28 -15.56 36.95
N ARG A 33 -14.09 -16.72 36.31
CA ARG A 33 -12.77 -17.09 35.77
C ARG A 33 -12.22 -15.84 35.11
N HIS A 34 -11.01 -15.42 35.49
CA HIS A 34 -10.31 -14.34 34.79
C HIS A 34 -10.59 -14.49 33.30
N PRO A 35 -11.11 -13.44 32.62
CA PRO A 35 -11.42 -13.56 31.20
C PRO A 35 -10.19 -14.16 30.54
N ALA A 36 -10.41 -15.24 29.78
CA ALA A 36 -9.32 -15.98 29.17
C ALA A 36 -8.36 -14.96 28.57
N GLN A 37 -7.08 -15.02 28.96
CA GLN A 37 -6.07 -14.10 28.44
C GLN A 37 -6.25 -14.06 26.93
N PHE A 38 -6.49 -12.87 26.36
CA PHE A 38 -6.71 -12.71 24.93
C PHE A 38 -5.52 -13.32 24.20
N ILE A 39 -5.68 -14.54 23.68
CA ILE A 39 -4.67 -15.18 22.86
C ILE A 39 -4.58 -14.31 21.61
N PRO A 40 -3.39 -13.79 21.24
CA PRO A 40 -3.21 -13.07 20.00
C PRO A 40 -3.71 -13.95 18.86
N TYR A 41 -4.81 -13.52 18.23
CA TYR A 41 -5.38 -14.25 17.12
C TYR A 41 -4.50 -14.04 15.88
N GLU A 42 -3.91 -15.14 15.40
CA GLU A 42 -3.09 -15.17 14.19
C GLU A 42 -3.92 -15.77 13.04
N PRO A 43 -4.38 -14.95 12.08
CA PRO A 43 -5.19 -15.45 10.97
C PRO A 43 -4.39 -16.30 9.97
N GLU A 44 -5.05 -17.30 9.38
CA GLU A 44 -4.47 -18.11 8.31
C GLU A 44 -4.15 -17.23 7.09
N CYS A 45 -2.88 -17.12 6.71
CA CYS A 45 -2.46 -16.35 5.54
C CYS A 45 -1.35 -17.05 4.75
N GLN A 46 -1.37 -16.83 3.44
CA GLN A 46 -0.39 -17.34 2.49
C GLN A 46 0.18 -16.17 1.69
N LYS A 47 1.45 -16.28 1.27
CA LYS A 47 2.07 -15.31 0.37
C LYS A 47 2.13 -15.86 -1.04
N ASP A 48 1.80 -15.03 -2.02
CA ASP A 48 2.01 -15.36 -3.43
C ASP A 48 3.48 -15.12 -3.85
N ARG A 49 3.79 -15.41 -5.12
CA ARG A 49 5.15 -15.22 -5.69
C ARG A 49 5.63 -13.77 -5.66
N HIS A 50 4.70 -12.81 -5.64
CA HIS A 50 4.99 -11.39 -5.58
C HIS A 50 4.95 -10.85 -4.14
N GLY A 51 4.85 -11.73 -3.13
CA GLY A 51 4.79 -11.36 -1.72
C GLY A 51 3.43 -10.80 -1.27
N ASN A 52 2.40 -10.80 -2.12
CA ASN A 52 1.06 -10.40 -1.73
C ASN A 52 0.45 -11.42 -0.78
N ILE A 53 -0.39 -10.93 0.13
CA ILE A 53 -0.98 -11.76 1.17
C ILE A 53 -2.36 -12.21 0.71
N ILE A 54 -2.64 -13.49 0.82
CA ILE A 54 -3.96 -14.09 0.56
C ILE A 54 -4.40 -14.79 1.83
N SER A 55 -5.56 -14.42 2.35
CA SER A 55 -6.18 -15.09 3.49
C SER A 55 -7.56 -15.64 3.11
N HIS A 56 -7.82 -16.85 3.58
CA HIS A 56 -9.11 -17.53 3.51
C HIS A 56 -9.74 -17.68 4.89
N ASP A 57 -9.26 -16.94 5.88
CA ASP A 57 -9.67 -17.15 7.26
C ASP A 57 -11.14 -16.78 7.50
N GLY A 58 -11.90 -17.68 8.14
CA GLY A 58 -13.32 -17.50 8.41
C GLY A 58 -13.63 -16.27 9.28
N LEU A 59 -12.81 -15.96 10.28
CA LEU A 59 -13.05 -14.83 11.19
C LEU A 59 -12.88 -13.49 10.46
N LEU A 60 -11.86 -13.37 9.59
CA LEU A 60 -11.66 -12.18 8.76
C LEU A 60 -12.80 -11.93 7.75
N ASN A 61 -13.63 -12.95 7.48
CA ASN A 61 -14.78 -12.85 6.58
C ASN A 61 -16.10 -12.58 7.29
N ALA A 62 -16.14 -12.76 8.61
CA ALA A 62 -17.34 -12.66 9.44
C ALA A 62 -17.31 -11.45 10.38
N ASP A 63 -16.13 -11.09 10.88
CA ASP A 63 -15.94 -9.96 11.79
C ASP A 63 -15.12 -8.85 11.11
N GLY A 64 -15.76 -7.70 10.89
CA GLY A 64 -15.10 -6.54 10.33
C GLY A 64 -13.97 -6.02 11.22
N GLU A 65 -14.04 -6.20 12.54
CA GLU A 65 -13.04 -5.67 13.48
C GLU A 65 -11.75 -6.47 13.38
N ALA A 66 -11.87 -7.79 13.39
CA ALA A 66 -10.78 -8.71 13.10
C ALA A 66 -10.13 -8.38 11.74
N LEU A 67 -10.95 -8.18 10.69
CA LEU A 67 -10.46 -7.77 9.37
C LEU A 67 -9.70 -6.44 9.42
N TYR A 68 -10.28 -5.41 10.04
CA TYR A 68 -9.65 -4.10 10.12
C TYR A 68 -8.31 -4.15 10.87
N ARG A 69 -8.26 -4.81 12.03
CA ARG A 69 -7.02 -5.01 12.79
C ARG A 69 -5.98 -5.78 12.00
N PHE A 70 -6.38 -6.81 11.27
CA PHE A 70 -5.49 -7.55 10.39
C PHE A 70 -4.91 -6.64 9.29
N LEU A 71 -5.73 -5.80 8.66
CA LEU A 71 -5.27 -4.85 7.65
C LEU A 71 -4.27 -3.84 8.23
N LEU A 72 -4.51 -3.30 9.44
CA LEU A 72 -3.55 -2.43 10.12
C LEU A 72 -2.22 -3.14 10.40
N ALA A 73 -2.28 -4.37 10.90
CA ALA A 73 -1.10 -5.18 11.15
C ALA A 73 -0.31 -5.45 9.86
N GLN A 74 -0.97 -5.75 8.75
CA GLN A 74 -0.29 -5.93 7.46
C GLN A 74 0.21 -4.62 6.86
N ALA A 75 -0.45 -3.49 7.13
CA ALA A 75 -0.04 -2.17 6.68
C ALA A 75 1.19 -1.65 7.45
N SER A 76 1.49 -2.16 8.65
CA SER A 76 2.75 -1.84 9.33
C SER A 76 4.00 -2.27 8.54
N LYS A 77 3.84 -3.21 7.61
CA LYS A 77 4.91 -3.71 6.74
C LYS A 77 4.81 -3.01 5.38
N PRO A 78 5.74 -2.10 5.02
CA PRO A 78 5.70 -1.42 3.73
C PRO A 78 5.91 -2.42 2.56
N PRO A 79 5.42 -2.10 1.35
CA PRO A 79 5.72 -2.88 0.17
C PRO A 79 7.19 -2.74 -0.23
N GLY A 80 7.74 -3.76 -0.89
CA GLY A 80 9.04 -3.65 -1.54
C GLY A 80 8.92 -2.88 -2.85
N LEU A 81 9.90 -2.02 -3.15
CA LEU A 81 9.93 -1.19 -4.35
C LEU A 81 11.34 -1.21 -4.96
N LEU A 82 11.48 -1.93 -6.06
CA LEU A 82 12.71 -2.01 -6.84
C LEU A 82 12.48 -1.40 -8.23
N ILE A 83 13.44 -0.65 -8.73
CA ILE A 83 13.51 -0.27 -10.15
C ILE A 83 14.42 -1.26 -10.85
N ARG A 84 13.93 -1.94 -11.87
CA ARG A 84 14.71 -2.82 -12.74
C ARG A 84 15.19 -2.05 -13.96
N CYS A 85 16.47 -2.18 -14.26
CA CYS A 85 17.08 -1.66 -15.47
C CYS A 85 17.58 -2.83 -16.31
N HIS A 86 16.95 -3.05 -17.46
CA HIS A 86 17.23 -4.17 -18.35
C HIS A 86 17.61 -3.64 -19.73
N GLY A 87 18.75 -4.10 -20.26
CA GLY A 87 19.26 -3.72 -21.57
C GLY A 87 19.46 -4.94 -22.44
N THR A 88 18.93 -4.90 -23.67
CA THR A 88 19.12 -5.97 -24.66
C THR A 88 19.55 -5.45 -26.02
N HIS A 89 20.25 -6.29 -26.77
CA HIS A 89 20.48 -6.05 -28.19
C HIS A 89 20.16 -7.30 -29.01
N TYR A 90 19.96 -7.11 -30.31
CA TYR A 90 19.72 -8.21 -31.23
C TYR A 90 21.02 -8.66 -31.90
N GLU A 91 21.33 -9.95 -31.80
CA GLU A 91 22.38 -10.61 -32.57
C GLU A 91 21.77 -11.49 -33.66
N THR A 92 22.41 -11.57 -34.82
CA THR A 92 22.07 -12.56 -35.85
C THR A 92 22.96 -13.78 -35.67
N ARG A 93 22.38 -14.92 -35.28
CA ARG A 93 23.06 -16.20 -35.15
C ARG A 93 22.66 -17.13 -36.29
N THR A 94 23.61 -17.85 -36.86
CA THR A 94 23.32 -18.86 -37.87
C THR A 94 22.98 -20.18 -37.17
N ARG A 95 21.80 -20.74 -37.45
CA ARG A 95 21.46 -22.11 -37.02
C ARG A 95 21.36 -23.06 -38.21
N MET A 96 21.76 -24.30 -37.99
CA MET A 96 21.56 -25.39 -38.95
C MET A 96 20.16 -25.97 -38.76
N VAL A 97 19.32 -25.86 -39.79
CA VAL A 97 17.99 -26.46 -39.82
C VAL A 97 18.03 -27.68 -40.71
N TYR A 98 17.61 -28.82 -40.16
CA TYR A 98 17.45 -30.07 -40.89
C TYR A 98 16.01 -30.17 -41.38
N SER A 99 15.81 -30.38 -42.67
CA SER A 99 14.51 -30.67 -43.25
C SER A 99 14.58 -31.99 -44.01
N THR A 100 13.64 -32.89 -43.73
CA THR A 100 13.52 -34.16 -44.42
C THR A 100 12.31 -34.08 -45.35
N ASN A 101 12.55 -34.25 -46.65
CA ASN A 101 11.50 -34.24 -47.65
C ASN A 101 10.76 -35.60 -47.70
N ALA A 102 9.65 -35.67 -48.44
CA ALA A 102 8.77 -36.85 -48.51
C ALA A 102 9.45 -38.13 -49.03
N GLN A 103 10.64 -38.01 -49.64
CA GLN A 103 11.47 -39.14 -50.08
C GLN A 103 12.53 -39.58 -49.05
N GLY A 104 12.53 -39.02 -47.83
CA GLY A 104 13.44 -39.41 -46.75
C GLY A 104 14.86 -38.84 -46.84
N GLN A 105 15.13 -37.90 -47.75
CA GLN A 105 16.43 -37.24 -47.84
C GLN A 105 16.48 -36.06 -46.85
N THR A 106 17.50 -36.05 -46.01
CA THR A 106 17.72 -34.97 -45.06
C THR A 106 18.65 -33.93 -45.68
N SER A 107 18.19 -32.69 -45.77
CA SER A 107 18.99 -31.55 -46.19
C SER A 107 19.22 -30.61 -45.02
N SER A 108 20.44 -30.13 -44.86
CA SER A 108 20.79 -29.11 -43.87
C SER A 108 20.94 -27.76 -44.55
N ARG A 109 20.23 -26.75 -44.04
CA ARG A 109 20.40 -25.35 -44.48
C ARG A 109 20.78 -24.46 -43.31
N MET A 110 21.67 -23.52 -43.57
CA MET A 110 22.02 -22.46 -42.63
C MET A 110 20.97 -21.36 -42.73
N GLU A 111 20.29 -21.08 -41.63
CA GLU A 111 19.32 -19.98 -41.53
C GLU A 111 19.84 -18.93 -40.54
N PRO A 112 19.80 -17.62 -40.90
CA PRO A 112 20.00 -16.56 -39.93
C PRO A 112 18.80 -16.46 -39.00
N GLU A 113 19.04 -16.52 -37.70
CA GLU A 113 18.08 -16.32 -36.62
C GLU A 113 18.45 -15.06 -35.84
N ARG A 114 17.47 -14.19 -35.61
CA ARG A 114 17.63 -12.97 -34.81
C ARG A 114 17.33 -13.30 -33.35
N VAL A 115 18.32 -13.20 -32.47
CA VAL A 115 18.22 -13.53 -31.04
C VAL A 115 18.43 -12.27 -30.22
N SER A 116 17.57 -12.03 -29.22
CA SER A 116 17.79 -10.97 -28.23
C SER A 116 18.73 -11.47 -27.14
N VAL A 117 19.80 -10.71 -26.87
CA VAL A 117 20.81 -10.99 -25.86
C VAL A 117 20.75 -9.90 -24.80
N THR A 118 20.70 -10.31 -23.53
CA THR A 118 20.74 -9.38 -22.39
C THR A 118 22.17 -8.93 -22.15
N ASP A 119 22.39 -7.61 -22.18
CA ASP A 119 23.68 -7.01 -21.86
C ASP A 119 23.79 -6.74 -20.37
N PHE A 120 22.78 -6.11 -19.77
CA PHE A 120 22.74 -5.82 -18.34
C PHE A 120 21.33 -6.02 -17.79
N ASP A 121 21.25 -6.42 -16.53
CA ASP A 121 20.00 -6.60 -15.79
C ASP A 121 20.29 -6.40 -14.29
N PHE A 122 19.90 -5.27 -13.74
CA PHE A 122 20.16 -4.95 -12.34
C PHE A 122 19.01 -4.17 -11.71
N TYR A 123 19.01 -4.12 -10.38
CA TYR A 123 17.95 -3.52 -9.58
C TYR A 123 18.46 -2.34 -8.77
N LEU A 124 17.60 -1.34 -8.57
CA LEU A 124 17.82 -0.20 -7.67
C LEU A 124 16.75 -0.26 -6.59
N ASP A 125 17.16 -0.29 -5.32
CA ASP A 125 16.23 -0.38 -4.20
C ASP A 125 15.80 1.01 -3.73
N VAL A 126 14.56 1.37 -4.08
CA VAL A 126 13.93 2.64 -3.71
C VAL A 126 13.12 2.48 -2.42
N GLY A 127 12.66 1.26 -2.11
CA GLY A 127 11.85 0.97 -0.93
C GLY A 127 12.50 1.37 0.40
N ARG A 128 13.84 1.35 0.48
CA ARG A 128 14.59 1.85 1.64
C ARG A 128 14.37 3.34 1.96
N HIS A 129 13.87 4.13 1.01
CA HIS A 129 13.63 5.57 1.17
C HIS A 129 12.18 5.89 1.58
N ILE A 130 11.37 4.89 1.92
CA ILE A 130 10.04 5.11 2.48
C ILE A 130 10.20 5.70 3.89
N VAL A 131 9.77 6.95 4.08
CA VAL A 131 9.91 7.70 5.34
C VAL A 131 8.59 7.94 6.07
N SER A 132 7.47 7.69 5.41
CA SER A 132 6.14 7.93 5.97
C SER A 132 5.16 6.82 5.61
N GLY A 133 4.20 6.58 6.50
CA GLY A 133 3.11 5.65 6.31
C GLY A 133 3.09 4.49 7.32
N PRO A 134 2.03 3.68 7.30
CA PRO A 134 0.91 3.76 6.35
C PRO A 134 -0.05 4.91 6.65
N ILE A 135 -0.35 5.72 5.63
CA ILE A 135 -1.50 6.63 5.66
C ILE A 135 -2.68 5.89 5.04
N HIS A 136 -3.68 5.58 5.84
CA HIS A 136 -4.87 4.85 5.37
C HIS A 136 -5.75 5.76 4.51
N TRP A 137 -6.14 5.26 3.34
CA TRP A 137 -6.96 6.01 2.39
C TRP A 137 -8.11 5.15 1.87
N SER A 138 -9.15 5.81 1.40
CA SER A 138 -10.34 5.23 0.78
C SER A 138 -10.64 5.96 -0.54
N VAL A 139 -11.02 5.22 -1.57
CA VAL A 139 -11.36 5.77 -2.89
C VAL A 139 -12.54 6.75 -2.76
N ALA A 140 -12.39 7.95 -3.32
CA ALA A 140 -13.41 8.98 -3.29
C ALA A 140 -14.75 8.47 -3.81
N ASP A 141 -15.87 8.94 -3.24
CA ASP A 141 -17.20 8.41 -3.60
C ASP A 141 -17.55 8.61 -5.09
N SER A 142 -17.08 9.72 -5.67
CA SER A 142 -17.21 10.05 -7.08
C SER A 142 -16.34 9.20 -8.03
N GLU A 143 -15.32 8.51 -7.51
CA GLU A 143 -14.38 7.73 -8.32
C GLU A 143 -14.87 6.28 -8.49
N ALA A 144 -14.78 5.79 -9.72
CA ALA A 144 -15.28 4.48 -10.09
C ALA A 144 -14.44 3.35 -9.48
N ALA A 145 -15.01 2.61 -8.54
CA ALA A 145 -14.31 1.53 -7.83
C ALA A 145 -15.19 0.30 -7.63
N TYR A 146 -14.60 -0.86 -7.33
CA TYR A 146 -15.39 -2.04 -6.98
C TYR A 146 -15.90 -1.90 -5.55
N ARG A 147 -17.20 -1.64 -5.37
CA ARG A 147 -17.86 -1.38 -4.07
C ARG A 147 -18.85 -2.50 -3.71
N GLY A 148 -18.42 -3.74 -3.91
CA GLY A 148 -19.17 -4.93 -3.53
C GLY A 148 -19.87 -5.66 -4.67
N LEU A 149 -20.08 -5.06 -5.85
CA LEU A 149 -20.48 -5.79 -7.06
C LEU A 149 -19.28 -6.20 -7.92
N MET A 150 -19.51 -7.08 -8.89
CA MET A 150 -18.53 -7.44 -9.93
C MET A 150 -18.40 -6.36 -11.03
N VAL A 151 -18.84 -5.14 -10.76
CA VAL A 151 -18.75 -3.95 -11.63
C VAL A 151 -18.20 -2.79 -10.81
N ARG A 152 -17.50 -1.86 -11.47
CA ARG A 152 -17.16 -0.58 -10.85
C ARG A 152 -18.42 0.26 -10.62
N GLN A 153 -18.48 0.91 -9.48
CA GLN A 153 -19.59 1.68 -8.95
C GLN A 153 -19.07 3.02 -8.42
N VAL A 154 -19.97 4.00 -8.45
CA VAL A 154 -19.78 5.34 -7.91
C VAL A 154 -20.86 5.53 -6.85
N ASP A 155 -20.48 6.08 -5.71
CA ASP A 155 -21.39 6.48 -4.65
C ASP A 155 -21.80 7.95 -4.90
N SER A 156 -23.10 8.21 -4.97
CA SER A 156 -23.65 9.55 -5.13
C SER A 156 -24.61 9.86 -3.99
N PRO A 157 -24.99 11.13 -3.75
CA PRO A 157 -25.99 11.47 -2.74
C PRO A 157 -27.32 10.72 -2.92
N ASN A 158 -27.64 10.35 -4.17
CA ASN A 158 -28.84 9.59 -4.54
C ASN A 158 -28.66 8.06 -4.41
N GLY A 159 -27.52 7.61 -3.87
CA GLY A 159 -27.18 6.21 -3.67
C GLY A 159 -26.07 5.70 -4.60
N ARG A 160 -25.76 4.41 -4.45
CA ARG A 160 -24.73 3.72 -5.21
C ARG A 160 -25.25 3.33 -6.60
N ARG A 161 -24.52 3.70 -7.65
CA ARG A 161 -24.84 3.31 -9.03
C ARG A 161 -23.65 2.67 -9.74
N LYS A 162 -23.92 1.99 -10.85
CA LYS A 162 -22.88 1.50 -11.75
C LYS A 162 -22.17 2.69 -12.40
N ALA A 163 -20.85 2.62 -12.49
CA ALA A 163 -20.06 3.63 -13.18
C ALA A 163 -20.32 3.59 -14.70
N ILE A 164 -20.39 4.75 -15.36
CA ILE A 164 -20.47 4.85 -16.82
C ILE A 164 -19.10 4.55 -17.46
N LYS A 165 -18.97 4.62 -18.79
CA LYS A 165 -17.70 4.28 -19.47
C LYS A 165 -16.65 5.36 -19.21
N GLU A 166 -17.01 6.63 -19.43
CA GLU A 166 -16.18 7.81 -19.22
C GLU A 166 -15.59 7.83 -17.81
N GLU A 167 -16.42 7.71 -16.76
CA GLU A 167 -15.95 7.64 -15.36
C GLU A 167 -14.92 6.54 -15.08
N LYS A 168 -14.96 5.42 -15.82
CA LYS A 168 -13.95 4.36 -15.65
C LYS A 168 -12.65 4.73 -16.33
N GLU A 169 -12.73 5.31 -17.52
CA GLU A 169 -11.57 5.77 -18.29
C GLU A 169 -10.88 6.93 -17.58
N ASP A 170 -11.65 7.87 -17.04
CA ASP A 170 -11.15 8.98 -16.22
C ASP A 170 -10.45 8.48 -14.96
N ALA A 171 -11.05 7.50 -14.26
CA ALA A 171 -10.44 6.91 -13.07
C ALA A 171 -9.13 6.18 -13.39
N GLU A 172 -9.07 5.43 -14.49
CA GLU A 172 -7.85 4.73 -14.93
C GLU A 172 -6.75 5.71 -15.36
N THR A 173 -7.13 6.73 -16.13
CA THR A 173 -6.19 7.78 -16.57
C THR A 173 -5.63 8.54 -15.38
N TRP A 174 -6.49 8.87 -14.41
CA TRP A 174 -6.08 9.56 -13.18
C TRP A 174 -5.23 8.69 -12.26
N GLU A 175 -5.54 7.40 -12.12
CA GLU A 175 -4.69 6.45 -11.39
C GLU A 175 -3.29 6.39 -11.99
N LYS A 176 -3.19 6.35 -13.33
CA LYS A 176 -1.90 6.39 -14.03
C LYS A 176 -1.18 7.72 -13.80
N GLU A 177 -1.85 8.86 -13.99
CA GLU A 177 -1.22 10.17 -13.78
C GLU A 177 -0.71 10.33 -12.35
N ARG A 178 -1.47 9.88 -11.35
CA ARG A 178 -1.02 9.89 -9.96
C ARG A 178 0.24 9.06 -9.75
N TYR A 179 0.29 7.86 -10.34
CA TYR A 179 1.46 7.01 -10.25
C TYR A 179 2.69 7.67 -10.90
N ASP A 180 2.52 8.17 -12.12
CA ASP A 180 3.59 8.76 -12.92
C ASP A 180 4.19 10.00 -12.21
N ARG A 181 3.32 10.86 -11.65
CA ARG A 181 3.70 12.09 -10.94
C ARG A 181 4.02 11.89 -9.46
N GLY A 182 3.91 10.66 -8.93
CA GLY A 182 4.11 10.38 -7.51
C GLY A 182 3.08 11.03 -6.57
N LEU A 183 1.87 11.32 -7.06
CA LEU A 183 0.82 11.96 -6.26
C LEU A 183 0.19 10.98 -5.25
N PRO A 184 -0.24 11.47 -4.08
CA PRO A 184 -0.93 10.63 -3.11
C PRO A 184 -2.28 10.10 -3.63
N PRO A 185 -2.72 8.91 -3.18
CA PRO A 185 -3.95 8.29 -3.67
C PRO A 185 -5.23 9.01 -3.23
N TRP A 186 -5.21 9.88 -2.22
CA TRP A 186 -6.37 10.71 -1.87
C TRP A 186 -6.49 11.97 -2.73
N VAL A 187 -5.53 12.24 -3.62
CA VAL A 187 -5.59 13.41 -4.50
C VAL A 187 -6.52 13.12 -5.68
N GLY A 188 -7.35 14.11 -6.03
CA GLY A 188 -8.32 14.02 -7.14
C GLY A 188 -7.84 14.83 -8.34
N SER A 189 -8.42 14.59 -9.52
CA SER A 189 -7.96 15.15 -10.80
C SER A 189 -7.86 16.67 -10.88
N GLY A 190 -8.63 17.40 -10.07
CA GLY A 190 -8.59 18.86 -10.00
C GLY A 190 -7.47 19.45 -9.13
N TRP A 191 -6.53 18.63 -8.62
CA TRP A 191 -5.48 19.11 -7.75
C TRP A 191 -4.48 20.01 -8.48
N ARG A 192 -4.16 21.15 -7.88
CA ARG A 192 -3.16 22.10 -8.38
C ARG A 192 -1.95 22.09 -7.46
N GLU A 193 -0.79 21.99 -8.08
CA GLU A 193 0.50 22.03 -7.40
C GLU A 193 0.76 23.45 -6.91
N GLY A 194 0.66 23.67 -5.61
CA GLY A 194 0.82 24.99 -5.00
C GLY A 194 -0.12 25.20 -3.81
N VAL A 195 0.45 25.10 -2.62
CA VAL A 195 -0.03 25.76 -1.37
C VAL A 195 -1.31 25.20 -0.70
N ALA A 196 -2.19 24.46 -1.38
CA ALA A 196 -3.42 23.92 -0.75
C ALA A 196 -3.42 22.38 -0.67
N GLY A 197 -3.26 21.83 0.55
CA GLY A 197 -3.42 20.39 0.79
C GLY A 197 -2.67 19.82 2.01
N PHE A 198 -1.87 20.63 2.69
CA PHE A 198 -1.12 20.21 3.87
C PHE A 198 -1.80 20.59 5.20
N ASP A 199 -3.10 20.91 5.14
CA ASP A 199 -3.90 21.27 6.32
C ASP A 199 -4.65 20.04 6.84
N ASP A 200 -4.60 19.94 8.16
CA ASP A 200 -5.08 18.87 9.02
C ASP A 200 -6.51 18.39 8.70
N GLY A 201 -6.69 17.07 8.48
CA GLY A 201 -7.95 16.41 8.83
C GLY A 201 -8.90 15.94 7.72
N VAL A 202 -8.73 16.28 6.44
CA VAL A 202 -9.58 15.75 5.35
C VAL A 202 -8.84 14.68 4.53
N LEU A 203 -8.39 13.64 5.22
CA LEU A 203 -7.74 12.45 4.63
C LEU A 203 -8.72 11.48 3.98
N MET A 204 -10.03 11.64 4.23
CA MET A 204 -11.08 10.79 3.68
C MET A 204 -11.93 11.57 2.67
N LYS A 205 -11.74 11.25 1.39
CA LYS A 205 -12.66 11.68 0.31
C LYS A 205 -13.83 10.72 0.09
N SER A 206 -13.82 9.57 0.76
CA SER A 206 -14.99 8.69 0.81
C SER A 206 -15.84 9.04 2.02
N SER A 207 -17.15 8.85 1.88
CA SER A 207 -18.07 8.82 3.03
C SER A 207 -17.80 7.66 3.99
N ARG A 208 -16.98 6.68 3.60
CA ARG A 208 -16.72 5.46 4.38
C ARG A 208 -15.26 5.27 4.75
N SER A 209 -15.03 4.93 6.02
CA SER A 209 -13.72 4.56 6.54
C SER A 209 -13.32 3.13 6.16
N VAL A 210 -12.04 2.79 6.29
CA VAL A 210 -11.54 1.42 6.10
C VAL A 210 -12.29 0.42 6.99
N ARG A 211 -12.61 0.81 8.24
CA ARG A 211 -13.38 -0.02 9.19
C ARG A 211 -14.78 -0.30 8.67
N GLN A 212 -15.47 0.72 8.16
CA GLN A 212 -16.83 0.59 7.62
C GLN A 212 -16.86 -0.24 6.33
N TRP A 213 -15.85 -0.11 5.47
CA TRP A 213 -15.70 -0.98 4.30
C TRP A 213 -15.47 -2.44 4.68
N ALA A 214 -14.70 -2.70 5.75
CA ALA A 214 -14.53 -4.03 6.31
C ALA A 214 -15.86 -4.60 6.86
N ASP A 215 -16.64 -3.79 7.60
CA ASP A 215 -17.97 -4.20 8.08
C ASP A 215 -18.93 -4.54 6.93
N GLU A 216 -18.98 -3.71 5.89
CA GLU A 216 -19.82 -3.97 4.71
C GLU A 216 -19.42 -5.27 3.99
N TYR A 217 -18.11 -5.52 3.88
CA TYR A 217 -17.61 -6.77 3.30
C TYR A 217 -18.04 -7.98 4.12
N CYS A 218 -17.88 -7.92 5.45
CA CYS A 218 -18.24 -9.01 6.35
C CYS A 218 -19.76 -9.26 6.35
N ALA A 219 -20.57 -8.19 6.34
CA ALA A 219 -22.02 -8.26 6.23
C ALA A 219 -22.52 -8.83 4.88
N SER A 220 -21.66 -8.88 3.86
CA SER A 220 -22.05 -9.43 2.57
C SER A 220 -22.15 -10.96 2.60
N GLY A 221 -23.33 -11.49 2.28
CA GLY A 221 -23.60 -12.93 2.13
C GLY A 221 -23.14 -13.55 0.79
N LYS A 222 -22.15 -12.96 0.13
CA LYS A 222 -21.66 -13.42 -1.18
C LYS A 222 -20.64 -14.54 -1.03
N LEU A 223 -20.80 -15.61 -1.81
CA LEU A 223 -19.97 -16.82 -1.72
C LEU A 223 -18.58 -16.65 -2.32
N LEU A 224 -18.43 -15.75 -3.30
CA LEU A 224 -17.14 -15.47 -3.96
C LEU A 224 -16.79 -13.98 -3.79
N LYS A 225 -16.97 -13.46 -2.57
CA LYS A 225 -16.54 -12.11 -2.21
C LYS A 225 -15.02 -12.01 -2.11
N GLU A 226 -14.48 -10.86 -2.47
CA GLU A 226 -13.04 -10.59 -2.40
C GLU A 226 -12.82 -9.16 -1.94
N PHE A 227 -12.08 -8.99 -0.86
CA PHE A 227 -11.62 -7.70 -0.38
C PHE A 227 -10.15 -7.55 -0.72
N THR A 228 -9.79 -6.48 -1.43
CA THR A 228 -8.40 -6.17 -1.75
C THR A 228 -8.02 -4.85 -1.08
N TYR A 229 -7.00 -4.92 -0.24
CA TYR A 229 -6.35 -3.75 0.35
C TYR A 229 -5.07 -3.44 -0.41
N HIS A 230 -4.93 -2.20 -0.88
CA HIS A 230 -3.82 -1.76 -1.72
C HIS A 230 -2.75 -1.04 -0.90
N LYS A 231 -1.49 -1.42 -1.04
CA LYS A 231 -0.33 -0.67 -0.56
C LYS A 231 0.28 0.09 -1.73
N VAL A 232 0.32 1.41 -1.61
CA VAL A 232 0.75 2.31 -2.69
C VAL A 232 1.91 3.15 -2.19
N VAL A 233 3.00 3.20 -2.94
CA VAL A 233 4.12 4.11 -2.65
C VAL A 233 3.93 5.38 -3.48
N TYR A 234 4.17 6.55 -2.89
CA TYR A 234 4.03 7.85 -3.54
C TYR A 234 5.15 8.81 -3.10
N GLY A 235 5.21 9.97 -3.74
CA GLY A 235 6.10 11.07 -3.38
C GLY A 235 7.21 11.35 -4.39
N TRP A 236 7.61 10.39 -5.22
CA TRP A 236 8.59 10.63 -6.29
C TRP A 236 7.92 10.61 -7.65
N ASP A 237 8.28 11.55 -8.51
CA ASP A 237 7.89 11.55 -9.92
C ASP A 237 8.64 10.42 -10.64
N MET A 238 7.95 9.28 -10.78
CA MET A 238 8.52 8.06 -11.37
C MET A 238 8.76 8.22 -12.87
N HIS A 239 7.93 9.01 -13.55
CA HIS A 239 8.06 9.23 -14.99
C HIS A 239 9.38 9.93 -15.32
N THR A 240 9.62 11.09 -14.71
CA THR A 240 10.85 11.86 -14.90
C THR A 240 12.08 11.11 -14.40
N LEU A 241 11.94 10.32 -13.33
CA LEU A 241 13.03 9.49 -12.81
C LEU A 241 13.44 8.41 -13.82
N PHE A 242 12.49 7.72 -14.45
CA PHE A 242 12.82 6.73 -15.47
C PHE A 242 13.45 7.37 -16.70
N ASP A 243 13.00 8.56 -17.11
CA ASP A 243 13.62 9.29 -18.21
C ASP A 243 15.06 9.70 -17.89
N ALA A 244 15.34 10.13 -16.66
CA ALA A 244 16.69 10.44 -16.20
C ALA A 244 17.60 9.18 -16.19
N ILE A 245 17.09 8.04 -15.73
CA ILE A 245 17.79 6.75 -15.78
C ILE A 245 18.10 6.37 -17.24
N ARG A 246 17.09 6.38 -18.13
CA ARG A 246 17.27 6.07 -19.56
C ARG A 246 18.30 6.99 -20.21
N ALA A 247 18.25 8.29 -19.93
CA ALA A 247 19.23 9.26 -20.43
C ALA A 247 20.65 8.97 -19.93
N THR A 248 20.80 8.50 -18.70
CA THR A 248 22.11 8.10 -18.14
C THR A 248 22.68 6.88 -18.83
N ILE A 249 21.84 5.88 -19.11
CA ILE A 249 22.21 4.68 -19.86
C ILE A 249 22.60 5.05 -21.29
N ALA A 250 21.82 5.90 -21.97
CA ALA A 250 22.13 6.36 -23.31
C ALA A 250 23.49 7.12 -23.37
N ALA A 251 23.81 7.86 -22.31
CA ALA A 251 25.08 8.59 -22.21
C ALA A 251 26.32 7.69 -22.06
N THR A 252 26.18 6.38 -21.83
CA THR A 252 27.31 5.43 -21.88
C THR A 252 27.55 4.88 -23.30
N SER A 253 26.95 5.49 -24.33
CA SER A 253 26.99 5.02 -25.74
C SER A 253 26.39 3.63 -25.94
N TYR A 254 25.46 3.23 -25.07
CA TYR A 254 24.70 1.99 -25.25
C TYR A 254 23.68 2.15 -26.38
N GLY A 255 23.77 1.30 -27.40
CA GLY A 255 22.92 1.35 -28.60
C GLY A 255 21.82 0.29 -28.66
N GLY A 256 21.61 -0.48 -27.58
CA GLY A 256 20.57 -1.50 -27.49
C GLY A 256 19.22 -0.92 -27.06
N ASP A 257 18.24 -1.82 -26.92
CA ASP A 257 16.94 -1.54 -26.33
C ASP A 257 17.03 -1.53 -24.80
N VAL A 258 16.38 -0.56 -24.16
CA VAL A 258 16.47 -0.34 -22.72
C VAL A 258 15.09 -0.27 -22.11
N GLU A 259 14.80 -1.20 -21.21
CA GLU A 259 13.60 -1.22 -20.40
C GLU A 259 13.92 -0.80 -18.96
N VAL A 260 13.23 0.23 -18.48
CA VAL A 260 13.26 0.65 -17.08
C VAL A 260 11.85 0.47 -16.54
N SER A 261 11.69 -0.45 -15.59
CA SER A 261 10.41 -0.86 -15.02
C SER A 261 10.46 -0.93 -13.50
N VAL A 262 9.30 -0.96 -12.85
CA VAL A 262 9.21 -1.07 -11.40
C VAL A 262 8.73 -2.46 -11.03
N GLU A 263 9.49 -3.12 -10.16
CA GLU A 263 9.11 -4.36 -9.52
C GLU A 263 8.68 -4.08 -8.08
N VAL A 264 7.38 -4.17 -7.86
CA VAL A 264 6.77 -4.02 -6.54
C VAL A 264 6.42 -5.37 -5.94
N THR A 265 6.67 -5.52 -4.65
CA THR A 265 6.33 -6.74 -3.90
C THR A 265 5.46 -6.44 -2.68
N GLY A 266 4.54 -7.35 -2.36
CA GLY A 266 3.67 -7.24 -1.19
C GLY A 266 2.70 -6.07 -1.25
N THR A 267 2.25 -5.66 -2.44
CA THR A 267 1.38 -4.49 -2.62
C THR A 267 -0.08 -4.76 -2.31
N LYS A 268 -0.51 -6.02 -2.25
CA LYS A 268 -1.92 -6.36 -2.05
C LYS A 268 -2.12 -7.32 -0.88
N VAL A 269 -3.22 -7.11 -0.16
CA VAL A 269 -3.77 -8.06 0.80
C VAL A 269 -5.16 -8.45 0.32
N HIS A 270 -5.33 -9.72 -0.03
CA HIS A 270 -6.57 -10.30 -0.52
C HIS A 270 -7.23 -11.14 0.58
N ILE A 271 -8.49 -10.82 0.86
CA ILE A 271 -9.33 -11.59 1.77
C ILE A 271 -10.43 -12.25 0.95
N ARG A 272 -10.55 -13.56 1.08
CA ARG A 272 -11.52 -14.38 0.38
C ARG A 272 -12.24 -15.28 1.38
N PRO A 273 -13.49 -15.69 1.13
CA PRO A 273 -14.25 -16.51 2.05
C PRO A 273 -13.65 -17.89 2.22
N ASP A 274 -13.87 -18.44 3.42
CA ASP A 274 -13.50 -19.79 3.79
C ASP A 274 -14.51 -20.81 3.24
N ASN A 275 -14.48 -21.04 1.93
CA ASN A 275 -15.24 -22.11 1.33
C ASN A 275 -14.40 -22.89 0.32
N LYS A 276 -14.77 -24.17 0.11
CA LYS A 276 -14.02 -25.09 -0.75
C LYS A 276 -13.84 -24.53 -2.17
N LEU A 277 -14.86 -23.86 -2.70
CA LEU A 277 -14.83 -23.26 -4.04
C LEU A 277 -13.83 -22.10 -4.12
N SER A 278 -13.85 -21.19 -3.15
CA SER A 278 -12.94 -20.04 -3.02
C SER A 278 -11.50 -20.50 -2.84
N ARG A 279 -11.24 -21.47 -1.94
CA ARG A 279 -9.92 -22.08 -1.76
C ARG A 279 -9.43 -22.76 -3.04
N ALA A 280 -10.28 -23.56 -3.70
CA ALA A 280 -9.94 -24.23 -4.96
C ALA A 280 -9.60 -23.22 -6.08
N LEU A 281 -10.39 -22.14 -6.20
CA LEU A 281 -10.16 -21.07 -7.19
C LEU A 281 -8.92 -20.20 -6.91
N SER A 282 -8.29 -20.31 -5.74
CA SER A 282 -7.01 -19.64 -5.48
C SER A 282 -5.83 -20.33 -6.16
N HIS A 283 -5.93 -21.61 -6.49
CA HIS A 283 -4.86 -22.37 -7.13
C HIS A 283 -4.88 -22.23 -8.67
N LEU A 284 -3.72 -21.94 -9.27
CA LEU A 284 -3.57 -21.78 -10.72
C LEU A 284 -3.94 -23.05 -11.50
N TRP A 285 -3.49 -24.22 -11.05
CA TRP A 285 -3.77 -25.51 -11.69
C TRP A 285 -5.27 -25.83 -11.73
N VAL A 286 -6.02 -25.49 -10.69
CA VAL A 286 -7.47 -25.66 -10.66
C VAL A 286 -8.13 -24.78 -11.72
N LYS A 287 -7.68 -23.52 -11.89
CA LYS A 287 -8.20 -22.65 -12.95
C LYS A 287 -7.96 -23.25 -14.34
N ILE A 288 -6.75 -23.79 -14.59
CA ILE A 288 -6.42 -24.45 -15.86
C ILE A 288 -7.37 -25.65 -16.09
N LEU A 289 -7.57 -26.48 -15.07
CA LEU A 289 -8.48 -27.63 -15.13
C LEU A 289 -9.92 -27.19 -15.46
N LEU A 290 -10.42 -26.14 -14.79
CA LEU A 290 -11.76 -25.59 -15.01
C LEU A 290 -11.95 -24.99 -16.41
N TRP A 291 -10.87 -24.49 -17.03
CA TRP A 291 -10.87 -24.04 -18.42
C TRP A 291 -10.94 -25.23 -19.39
N ILE A 292 -10.14 -26.28 -19.16
CA ILE A 292 -10.15 -27.50 -19.98
C ILE A 292 -11.53 -28.16 -19.96
N PHE A 293 -12.18 -28.22 -18.79
CA PHE A 293 -13.53 -28.78 -18.66
C PHE A 293 -14.65 -27.80 -19.01
N LEU A 294 -14.36 -26.59 -19.48
CA LEU A 294 -15.35 -25.55 -19.82
C LEU A 294 -16.31 -25.18 -18.66
N ILE A 295 -15.93 -25.44 -17.41
CA ILE A 295 -16.73 -25.11 -16.23
C ILE A 295 -16.52 -23.64 -15.82
N TYR A 296 -15.30 -23.12 -16.06
CA TYR A 296 -14.93 -21.76 -15.70
C TYR A 296 -15.90 -20.65 -16.20
N PRO A 297 -16.39 -20.64 -17.45
CA PRO A 297 -17.35 -19.63 -17.91
C PRO A 297 -18.65 -19.63 -17.08
N PHE A 298 -19.12 -20.79 -16.60
CA PHE A 298 -20.30 -20.85 -15.72
C PHE A 298 -20.03 -20.28 -14.33
N ILE A 299 -18.84 -20.53 -13.78
CA ILE A 299 -18.41 -19.92 -12.51
C ILE A 299 -18.31 -18.40 -12.67
N TRP A 300 -17.79 -17.93 -13.81
CA TRP A 300 -17.73 -16.50 -14.12
C TRP A 300 -19.13 -15.88 -14.23
N LEU A 301 -20.06 -16.52 -14.95
CA LEU A 301 -21.46 -16.11 -15.04
C LEU A 301 -22.12 -16.05 -13.67
N PHE A 302 -21.91 -17.08 -12.84
CA PHE A 302 -22.39 -17.10 -11.45
C PHE A 302 -21.81 -15.95 -10.64
N LYS A 303 -20.49 -15.71 -10.71
CA LYS A 303 -19.81 -14.61 -10.03
C LYS A 303 -20.42 -13.27 -10.45
N ARG A 304 -20.75 -13.10 -11.74
CA ARG A 304 -21.21 -11.83 -12.32
C ARG A 304 -22.69 -11.54 -12.11
N PHE A 305 -23.58 -12.52 -12.31
CA PHE A 305 -25.03 -12.31 -12.41
C PHE A 305 -25.80 -12.79 -11.18
N SER A 306 -25.26 -13.70 -10.37
CA SER A 306 -25.95 -14.18 -9.18
C SER A 306 -25.88 -13.16 -8.04
N ARG A 307 -27.00 -12.99 -7.33
CA ARG A 307 -27.08 -12.16 -6.11
C ARG A 307 -26.16 -12.67 -5.00
N TRP A 308 -25.96 -13.99 -4.93
CA TRP A 308 -25.09 -14.66 -3.96
C TRP A 308 -23.70 -14.99 -4.50
N GLY A 309 -23.43 -14.63 -5.77
CA GLY A 309 -22.20 -14.98 -6.45
C GLY A 309 -21.00 -14.16 -5.98
N GLY A 310 -20.51 -13.29 -6.86
CA GLY A 310 -19.29 -12.53 -6.65
C GLY A 310 -19.53 -11.14 -6.08
N GLY A 311 -18.58 -10.70 -5.27
CA GLY A 311 -18.46 -9.30 -4.89
C GLY A 311 -16.99 -8.92 -4.80
N LYS A 312 -16.65 -7.71 -5.20
CA LYS A 312 -15.28 -7.23 -5.17
C LYS A 312 -15.24 -5.88 -4.44
N TRP A 313 -14.31 -5.74 -3.51
CA TRP A 313 -14.05 -4.50 -2.78
C TRP A 313 -12.62 -4.07 -3.06
N GLU A 314 -12.45 -3.04 -3.87
CA GLU A 314 -11.19 -2.36 -4.16
C GLU A 314 -11.38 -0.88 -3.87
N VAL A 315 -11.49 -0.57 -2.58
CA VAL A 315 -12.01 0.72 -2.08
C VAL A 315 -11.05 1.42 -1.13
N CYS A 316 -10.00 0.75 -0.67
CA CYS A 316 -9.11 1.32 0.33
C CYS A 316 -7.71 0.72 0.27
N GLY A 317 -6.80 1.40 0.97
CA GLY A 317 -5.40 1.05 0.99
C GLY A 317 -4.59 1.77 2.07
N GLY A 318 -3.28 1.59 2.00
CA GLY A 318 -2.28 2.28 2.80
C GLY A 318 -1.27 2.92 1.86
N ALA A 319 -1.02 4.20 2.03
CA ALA A 319 -0.05 4.95 1.25
C ALA A 319 1.25 5.12 2.03
N TYR A 320 2.38 4.98 1.35
CA TYR A 320 3.71 5.07 1.91
C TYR A 320 4.47 6.16 1.15
N GLY A 321 4.91 7.19 1.86
CA GLY A 321 5.57 8.35 1.26
C GLY A 321 7.08 8.17 1.22
N LEU A 322 7.68 8.34 0.04
CA LEU A 322 9.13 8.51 -0.15
C LEU A 322 9.59 9.91 0.25
N LYS A 323 8.72 10.90 0.07
CA LYS A 323 8.86 12.26 0.62
C LYS A 323 7.49 12.82 0.98
N TYR A 324 7.43 13.66 2.01
CA TYR A 324 6.23 14.42 2.38
C TYR A 324 6.62 15.75 3.05
N TRP A 325 5.69 16.71 3.07
CA TRP A 325 5.89 17.98 3.76
C TRP A 325 5.25 17.93 5.15
N GLN A 326 6.03 18.30 6.16
CA GLN A 326 5.61 18.36 7.56
C GLN A 326 5.57 19.82 8.01
N ARG A 327 4.51 20.22 8.72
CA ARG A 327 4.47 21.51 9.40
C ARG A 327 5.53 21.54 10.50
N GLU A 328 6.42 22.53 10.44
CA GLU A 328 7.46 22.75 11.45
C GLU A 328 6.91 23.72 12.50
N PHE A 329 6.26 23.17 13.54
CA PHE A 329 5.73 23.97 14.65
C PHE A 329 6.82 24.49 15.60
N ASN A 330 8.00 23.85 15.59
CA ASN A 330 9.15 24.20 16.43
C ASN A 330 10.12 25.16 15.75
N TYR A 331 9.81 25.65 14.54
CA TYR A 331 10.50 26.83 14.02
C TYR A 331 9.99 28.02 14.83
N ASN A 332 10.64 28.23 15.97
CA ASN A 332 10.48 29.31 16.92
C ASN A 332 10.92 30.64 16.33
N GLY A 333 10.57 30.91 15.07
CA GLY A 333 10.94 32.09 14.32
C GLY A 333 10.97 33.26 15.28
N SER A 334 12.17 33.68 15.65
CA SER A 334 12.39 35.10 15.77
C SER A 334 11.90 35.60 14.42
N GLU A 335 10.65 36.08 14.39
CA GLU A 335 10.18 36.88 13.29
C GLU A 335 11.33 37.84 12.97
N PRO A 336 11.63 38.13 11.70
CA PRO A 336 12.29 39.39 11.43
C PRO A 336 11.29 40.47 11.88
N TYR A 337 11.26 40.77 13.18
CA TYR A 337 10.77 42.04 13.66
C TYR A 337 11.66 43.03 12.93
N ALA A 338 11.07 43.80 12.04
CA ALA A 338 11.72 44.97 11.49
C ALA A 338 11.88 45.94 12.66
N ASP A 339 12.92 45.75 13.47
CA ASP A 339 13.31 46.76 14.45
C ASP A 339 13.87 47.94 13.65
N HIS A 340 13.03 48.96 13.47
CA HIS A 340 13.40 50.18 12.78
C HIS A 340 14.47 51.00 13.55
N SER A 341 14.94 50.54 14.72
CA SER A 341 15.79 51.31 15.62
C SER A 341 17.26 50.86 15.74
N ASN A 342 17.67 49.69 15.23
CA ASN A 342 19.09 49.29 15.36
C ASN A 342 19.59 48.33 14.25
N PRO A 343 20.41 48.79 13.27
CA PRO A 343 20.78 48.02 12.09
C PRO A 343 21.92 46.99 12.28
N ASN A 344 22.39 46.69 13.51
CA ASN A 344 23.66 45.97 13.68
C ASN A 344 23.67 44.69 14.54
N LEU A 345 22.58 44.14 15.09
CA LEU A 345 22.67 42.83 15.79
C LEU A 345 21.38 42.00 15.83
N MET A 346 21.53 40.74 15.40
CA MET A 346 20.67 39.54 15.52
C MET A 346 19.45 39.40 14.60
N GLY A 347 19.66 38.64 13.52
CA GLY A 347 18.63 38.03 12.67
C GLY A 347 19.33 37.25 11.55
N TRP A 348 18.92 36.00 11.31
CA TRP A 348 19.57 35.10 10.34
C TRP A 348 19.52 35.74 8.92
N GLN A 349 20.68 36.13 8.36
CA GLN A 349 20.82 36.63 6.99
C GLN A 349 21.27 35.50 6.05
N GLY A 350 20.41 34.51 5.83
CA GLY A 350 20.66 33.45 4.86
C GLY A 350 19.38 32.95 4.21
N PRO A 351 19.44 32.42 2.97
CA PRO A 351 18.30 31.74 2.35
C PRO A 351 17.84 30.59 3.25
N PRO A 352 16.52 30.31 3.34
CA PRO A 352 16.01 29.22 4.17
C PRO A 352 16.75 27.90 3.85
N PRO A 353 16.96 27.01 4.85
CA PRO A 353 17.61 25.74 4.63
C PRO A 353 16.93 24.97 3.47
N PRO A 354 17.69 24.18 2.68
CA PRO A 354 17.11 23.35 1.63
C PRO A 354 15.97 22.49 2.19
N GLY A 355 14.77 22.63 1.62
CA GLY A 355 13.59 21.90 2.08
C GLY A 355 12.73 22.60 3.13
N LEU A 356 13.01 23.86 3.51
CA LEU A 356 12.03 24.71 4.17
C LEU A 356 11.28 25.58 3.16
N VAL A 357 9.95 25.58 3.22
CA VAL A 357 9.09 26.47 2.41
C VAL A 357 8.19 27.27 3.35
N GLY A 358 8.20 28.60 3.20
CA GLY A 358 7.33 29.49 3.95
C GLY A 358 5.88 29.42 3.46
N LEU A 359 4.92 29.44 4.38
CA LEU A 359 3.49 29.46 4.05
C LEU A 359 2.95 30.90 3.99
N PRO A 360 2.01 31.20 3.08
CA PRO A 360 1.27 32.46 3.12
C PRO A 360 0.34 32.44 4.33
N GLY A 361 0.73 33.15 5.40
CA GLY A 361 0.04 33.14 6.70
C GLY A 361 0.95 32.93 7.92
N GLY A 362 2.25 32.70 7.70
CA GLY A 362 3.21 32.44 8.77
C GLY A 362 3.43 30.93 9.00
N GLY A 363 4.63 30.58 9.45
CA GLY A 363 5.06 29.19 9.61
C GLY A 363 5.79 28.61 8.40
N TYR A 364 6.43 27.47 8.62
CA TYR A 364 7.27 26.80 7.63
C TYR A 364 6.86 25.33 7.47
N MET A 365 6.95 24.84 6.25
CA MET A 365 6.88 23.42 5.93
C MET A 365 8.30 22.90 5.73
N ARG A 366 8.61 21.78 6.37
CA ARG A 366 9.86 21.04 6.17
C ARG A 366 9.59 19.82 5.30
N LEU A 367 10.38 19.62 4.25
CA LEU A 367 10.39 18.38 3.51
C LEU A 367 11.06 17.28 4.34
N VAL A 368 10.35 16.18 4.54
CA VAL A 368 10.85 14.96 5.18
C VAL A 368 10.94 13.87 4.11
N GLY A 369 12.10 13.23 4.01
CA GLY A 369 12.40 12.24 2.98
C GLY A 369 13.56 12.66 2.09
N THR A 370 13.90 11.80 1.14
CA THR A 370 14.91 12.08 0.11
C THR A 370 14.19 12.52 -1.16
N ARG A 371 14.65 13.58 -1.82
CA ARG A 371 14.12 13.96 -3.14
C ARG A 371 14.65 13.00 -4.21
N GLU A 372 13.84 12.72 -5.22
CA GLU A 372 14.18 11.85 -6.34
C GLU A 372 15.46 12.30 -7.07
N GLY A 373 15.66 13.60 -7.24
CA GLY A 373 16.87 14.15 -7.88
C GLY A 373 18.11 14.03 -7.00
N GLU A 374 17.99 14.23 -5.69
CA GLU A 374 19.10 14.02 -4.74
C GLU A 374 19.53 12.55 -4.70
N TRP A 375 18.55 11.64 -4.65
CA TRP A 375 18.78 10.20 -4.69
C TRP A 375 19.42 9.80 -6.02
N PHE A 376 18.85 10.26 -7.13
CA PHE A 376 19.33 9.93 -8.46
C PHE A 376 20.77 10.41 -8.68
N ARG A 377 21.11 11.61 -8.21
CA ARG A 377 22.47 12.16 -8.27
C ARG A 377 23.51 11.25 -7.59
N ARG A 378 23.13 10.57 -6.49
CA ARG A 378 24.01 9.60 -5.81
C ARG A 378 24.09 8.25 -6.53
N MET A 379 23.02 7.85 -7.20
CA MET A 379 22.94 6.56 -7.91
C MET A 379 23.49 6.60 -9.34
N GLU A 380 23.50 7.76 -9.98
CA GLU A 380 23.95 7.94 -11.38
C GLU A 380 25.31 7.27 -11.70
N PRO A 381 26.36 7.41 -10.86
CA PRO A 381 27.65 6.75 -11.10
C PRO A 381 27.56 5.23 -11.07
N SER A 382 26.80 4.67 -10.11
CA SER A 382 26.56 3.22 -10.01
C SER A 382 25.84 2.69 -11.23
N ILE A 383 24.83 3.42 -11.74
CA ILE A 383 24.08 3.05 -12.94
C ILE A 383 25.01 3.01 -14.15
N ARG A 384 25.81 4.06 -14.38
CA ARG A 384 26.78 4.11 -15.48
C ARG A 384 27.77 2.95 -15.41
N GLN A 385 28.33 2.69 -14.24
CA GLN A 385 29.29 1.62 -14.04
C GLN A 385 28.66 0.24 -14.29
N ALA A 386 27.43 0.01 -13.84
CA ALA A 386 26.72 -1.25 -14.06
C ALA A 386 26.46 -1.51 -15.55
N VAL A 387 26.11 -0.49 -16.32
CA VAL A 387 25.93 -0.59 -17.78
C VAL A 387 27.25 -0.86 -18.49
N ILE A 388 28.30 -0.09 -18.19
CA ILE A 388 29.63 -0.25 -18.81
C ILE A 388 30.21 -1.64 -18.54
N SER A 389 30.02 -2.14 -17.31
CA SER A 389 30.47 -3.47 -16.89
C SER A 389 29.54 -4.60 -17.30
N ARG A 390 28.40 -4.31 -17.95
CA ARG A 390 27.38 -5.31 -18.34
C ARG A 390 26.92 -6.17 -17.14
N THR A 391 26.68 -5.52 -16.01
CA THR A 391 26.30 -6.19 -14.76
C THR A 391 24.96 -6.88 -14.90
N GLN A 392 24.89 -8.15 -14.51
CA GLN A 392 23.66 -8.92 -14.38
C GLN A 392 23.58 -9.46 -12.95
N THR A 393 22.65 -8.93 -12.14
CA THR A 393 22.51 -9.32 -10.75
C THR A 393 21.08 -9.13 -10.26
N GLU A 394 20.62 -10.05 -9.41
CA GLU A 394 19.35 -9.94 -8.69
C GLU A 394 19.47 -9.10 -7.42
N THR A 395 20.69 -8.87 -6.92
CA THR A 395 20.91 -8.05 -5.73
C THR A 395 20.91 -6.57 -6.09
N PRO A 396 20.14 -5.71 -5.40
CA PRO A 396 20.12 -4.28 -5.71
C PRO A 396 21.50 -3.63 -5.61
N LEU A 397 21.79 -2.72 -6.55
CA LEU A 397 23.06 -2.00 -6.60
C LEU A 397 23.24 -1.13 -5.35
N ALA A 398 24.51 -1.01 -4.94
CA ALA A 398 24.91 -0.08 -3.89
C ALA A 398 25.28 1.30 -4.47
N GLU A 399 25.18 2.33 -3.64
CA GLU A 399 25.67 3.67 -3.96
C GLU A 399 27.20 3.64 -4.10
N VAL A 400 27.74 4.27 -5.15
CA VAL A 400 29.17 4.44 -5.37
C VAL A 400 29.52 5.91 -5.13
N ALA A 401 30.54 6.18 -4.29
CA ALA A 401 30.90 7.52 -3.82
C ALA A 401 31.61 8.43 -4.87
N VAL A 402 31.52 8.14 -6.17
CA VAL A 402 32.28 8.84 -7.21
C VAL A 402 31.37 9.82 -7.95
N HIS A 403 31.72 11.11 -8.02
CA HIS A 403 30.94 12.08 -8.78
C HIS A 403 31.13 11.91 -10.30
N GLY A 404 30.02 11.74 -11.04
CA GLY A 404 29.99 11.67 -12.50
C GLY A 404 29.60 13.00 -13.17
N PRO A 405 29.67 13.07 -14.52
CA PRO A 405 29.19 14.23 -15.27
C PRO A 405 27.67 14.40 -15.11
N SER A 406 27.19 15.65 -15.04
CA SER A 406 25.78 15.98 -14.84
C SER A 406 24.89 15.57 -16.02
N ASN A 407 23.72 15.00 -15.73
CA ASN A 407 22.70 14.67 -16.69
C ASN A 407 21.69 15.82 -16.87
N LEU A 408 21.55 16.33 -18.10
CA LEU A 408 20.63 17.44 -18.40
C LEU A 408 19.15 17.09 -18.17
N VAL A 409 18.73 15.86 -18.46
CA VAL A 409 17.34 15.42 -18.23
C VAL A 409 17.04 15.36 -16.74
N ALA A 410 18.04 14.98 -15.95
CA ALA A 410 17.91 14.91 -14.50
C ALA A 410 17.75 16.29 -13.84
N THR A 411 18.04 17.40 -14.53
CA THR A 411 17.77 18.76 -14.00
C THR A 411 16.30 19.04 -13.75
N HIS A 412 15.39 18.27 -14.38
CA HIS A 412 13.96 18.33 -14.11
C HIS A 412 13.53 17.57 -12.85
N LEU A 413 14.41 16.74 -12.27
CA LEU A 413 14.14 16.06 -11.00
C LEU A 413 14.26 17.01 -9.82
N ASP A 414 13.33 16.92 -8.88
CA ASP A 414 13.37 17.72 -7.66
C ASP A 414 14.66 17.45 -6.87
N GLY A 415 15.40 18.51 -6.55
CA GLY A 415 16.66 18.43 -5.81
C GLY A 415 17.84 17.89 -6.61
N TYR A 416 17.80 17.83 -7.95
CA TYR A 416 18.98 17.43 -8.74
C TYR A 416 19.99 18.56 -8.98
N ALA A 417 19.56 19.82 -9.00
CA ALA A 417 20.47 20.96 -8.91
C ALA A 417 20.87 21.23 -7.44
N PRO A 418 22.11 21.69 -7.17
CA PRO A 418 22.57 21.99 -5.81
C PRO A 418 21.83 23.16 -5.15
#